data_AF-A0A7J9ZTW0-F1
#
_entry.id   AF-A0A7J9ZTW0-F1
#
_cell.length_a   1.000
_cell.length_b   1.000
_cell.length_c   1.000
_cell.angle_alpha   90.00
_cell.angle_beta   90.00
_cell.angle_gamma   90.00
#
_symmetry.space_group_name_H-M   'P 1'
#
loop_
_entity.id
_entity.type
_entity.pdbx_description
1 polymer ?
#
loop_
_entity_poly.entity_id
_entity_poly.type
_entity_poly.pdbx_seq_one_letter_code
_entity_poly.pdbx_strand_id
1 'polypeptide(L)'
;AEGRDGLSDVVVLWRTPGYADYHWLARPDLDEAFGAGTRKKVLDLLLGLDHRDAEDAELLKLFGAKSFVRTTNAAYDRIEGVARDLGLLR
;
A
#
# COMPACT_ATOMS: atom_id res chain seq x y z
N ALA A 1 24.16 -13.07 8.52
CA ALA A 1 23.43 -12.00 9.24
C ALA A 1 24.30 -10.75 9.14
N GLU A 2 24.16 -10.02 8.05
CA GLU A 2 24.97 -8.83 7.74
C GLU A 2 24.08 -7.59 7.89
N GLY A 3 24.60 -6.53 8.53
CA GLY A 3 24.02 -5.18 8.43
C GLY A 3 23.51 -4.51 9.70
N ARG A 4 23.85 -4.98 10.92
CA ARG A 4 23.44 -4.29 12.17
C ARG A 4 24.43 -3.23 12.68
N ASP A 5 25.64 -3.17 12.13
CA ASP A 5 26.74 -2.35 12.66
C ASP A 5 26.79 -0.90 12.13
N GLY A 6 25.85 -0.49 11.25
CA GLY A 6 25.84 0.86 10.67
C GLY A 6 24.89 1.87 11.33
N LEU A 7 24.06 1.44 12.30
CA LEU A 7 23.08 2.33 12.93
C LEU A 7 23.68 3.27 14.00
N SER A 8 24.88 2.98 14.50
CA SER A 8 25.58 3.84 15.47
C SER A 8 26.11 5.14 14.84
N ASP A 9 26.33 5.12 13.52
CA ASP A 9 27.01 6.21 12.80
C ASP A 9 26.02 7.12 12.06
N VAL A 10 24.71 6.87 12.21
CA VAL A 10 23.64 7.63 11.55
C VAL A 10 22.71 8.28 12.57
N VAL A 11 22.24 9.48 12.25
CA VAL A 11 21.25 10.21 13.04
C VAL A 11 20.08 10.67 12.16
N VAL A 12 18.86 10.56 12.68
CA VAL A 12 17.66 11.07 12.00
C VAL A 12 17.66 12.59 12.11
N LEU A 13 17.86 13.29 10.98
CA LEU A 13 17.82 14.75 10.93
C LEU A 13 16.40 15.30 10.85
N TRP A 14 15.56 14.67 10.01
CA TRP A 14 14.20 15.13 9.76
C TRP A 14 13.34 14.01 9.19
N ARG A 15 12.02 14.13 9.37
CA ARG A 15 11.01 13.23 8.81
C ARG A 15 9.99 14.06 8.04
N THR A 16 9.67 13.63 6.83
CA THR A 16 8.65 14.26 5.99
C THR A 16 7.26 14.22 6.65
N PRO A 17 6.37 15.17 6.33
CA PRO A 17 4.95 14.99 6.60
C PRO A 17 4.41 13.73 5.91
N GLY A 18 3.36 13.14 6.46
CA GLY A 18 2.72 11.97 5.86
C GLY A 18 2.15 12.24 4.47
N TYR A 19 2.25 11.24 3.60
CA TYR A 19 1.63 11.17 2.28
C TYR A 19 1.19 9.72 2.00
N ALA A 20 0.20 9.52 1.13
CA ALA A 20 -0.20 8.18 0.71
C ALA A 20 0.88 7.57 -0.19
N ASP A 21 1.13 6.26 -0.13
CA ASP A 21 2.20 5.64 -0.92
C ASP A 21 1.71 4.31 -1.52
N TYR A 22 1.94 3.19 -0.85
CA TYR A 22 1.53 1.87 -1.33
C TYR A 22 0.02 1.70 -1.39
N HIS A 23 -0.47 1.13 -2.50
CA HIS A 23 -1.85 0.68 -2.68
C HIS A 23 -1.95 -0.48 -3.67
N TRP A 24 -3.05 -1.22 -3.56
CA TRP A 24 -3.43 -2.23 -4.54
C TRP A 24 -4.16 -1.58 -5.72
N LEU A 25 -3.76 -1.94 -6.94
CA LEU A 25 -4.48 -1.60 -8.17
C LEU A 25 -4.96 -2.88 -8.82
N ALA A 26 -6.22 -2.87 -9.24
CA ALA A 26 -6.82 -3.92 -10.05
C ALA A 26 -7.18 -3.34 -11.42
N ARG A 27 -7.06 -4.15 -12.47
CA ARG A 27 -7.49 -3.75 -13.81
C ARG A 27 -9.00 -3.49 -13.86
N PRO A 28 -9.48 -2.58 -14.72
CA PRO A 28 -10.90 -2.28 -14.84
C PRO A 28 -11.74 -3.45 -15.38
N ASP A 29 -11.13 -4.38 -16.12
CA ASP A 29 -11.76 -5.55 -16.75
C ASP A 29 -11.72 -6.83 -15.90
N LEU A 30 -11.39 -6.72 -14.61
CA LEU A 30 -11.27 -7.88 -13.71
C LEU A 30 -12.54 -8.75 -13.65
N ASP A 31 -13.72 -8.12 -13.62
CA ASP A 31 -15.00 -8.84 -13.58
C ASP A 31 -15.31 -9.54 -14.92
N GLU A 32 -14.87 -9.00 -16.04
CA GLU A 32 -15.01 -9.65 -17.35
C GLU A 32 -14.14 -10.90 -17.44
N ALA A 33 -12.88 -10.79 -16.98
CA ALA A 33 -11.92 -11.88 -17.05
C ALA A 33 -12.21 -13.03 -16.08
N PHE A 34 -12.75 -12.73 -14.89
CA PHE A 34 -12.89 -13.71 -13.79
C PHE A 34 -14.33 -13.92 -13.31
N GLY A 35 -15.29 -13.26 -13.96
CA GLY A 35 -16.71 -13.36 -13.64
C GLY A 35 -17.21 -12.21 -12.77
N ALA A 36 -18.51 -11.90 -12.93
CA ALA A 36 -19.17 -10.79 -12.27
C ALA A 36 -19.01 -10.82 -10.74
N GLY A 37 -18.64 -9.67 -10.17
CA GLY A 37 -18.46 -9.48 -8.73
C GLY A 37 -17.08 -9.84 -8.21
N THR A 38 -16.13 -10.27 -9.05
CA THR A 38 -14.76 -10.60 -8.63
C THR A 38 -14.06 -9.43 -7.97
N ARG A 39 -14.15 -8.22 -8.53
CA ARG A 39 -13.59 -6.99 -7.94
C ARG A 39 -14.10 -6.76 -6.52
N LYS A 40 -15.39 -6.97 -6.28
CA LYS A 40 -15.95 -6.83 -4.94
C LYS A 40 -15.41 -7.91 -4.00
N LYS A 41 -15.37 -9.17 -4.43
CA LYS A 41 -14.84 -10.28 -3.62
C LYS A 41 -13.38 -10.08 -3.22
N VAL A 42 -12.53 -9.63 -4.16
CA VAL A 42 -11.12 -9.31 -3.88
C VAL A 42 -11.00 -8.16 -2.88
N LEU A 43 -11.80 -7.11 -3.06
CA LEU A 43 -11.80 -5.97 -2.14
C LEU A 43 -12.25 -6.39 -0.73
N ASP A 44 -13.35 -7.15 -0.64
CA ASP A 44 -13.87 -7.64 0.64
C ASP A 44 -12.86 -8.58 1.33
N LEU A 45 -12.17 -9.43 0.56
CA LEU A 45 -11.12 -10.31 1.07
C LEU A 45 -9.98 -9.50 1.70
N LEU A 46 -9.40 -8.55 0.95
CA LEU A 46 -8.28 -7.74 1.44
C LEU A 46 -8.65 -6.92 2.69
N LEU A 47 -9.85 -6.33 2.70
CA LEU A 47 -10.33 -5.56 3.85
C LEU A 47 -10.77 -6.44 5.03
N GLY A 48 -11.04 -7.73 4.78
CA GLY A 48 -11.48 -8.70 5.76
C GLY A 48 -10.35 -9.35 6.55
N LEU A 49 -9.09 -9.23 6.12
CA LEU A 49 -7.94 -9.81 6.82
C LEU A 49 -7.86 -9.26 8.25
N ASP A 50 -7.80 -10.17 9.22
CA ASP A 50 -7.76 -9.85 10.64
C ASP A 50 -6.47 -10.33 11.29
N HIS A 51 -5.61 -9.42 11.74
CA HIS A 51 -4.37 -9.74 12.46
C HIS A 51 -4.54 -10.58 13.75
N ARG A 52 -5.77 -10.82 14.21
CA ARG A 52 -6.09 -11.72 15.32
C ARG A 52 -6.22 -13.18 14.89
N ASP A 53 -6.45 -13.43 13.60
CA ASP A 53 -6.34 -14.75 13.00
C ASP A 53 -4.87 -15.04 12.64
N ALA A 54 -4.41 -16.26 12.90
CA ALA A 54 -3.00 -16.62 12.78
C ALA A 54 -2.52 -16.65 11.33
N GLU A 55 -3.37 -17.07 10.39
CA GLU A 55 -3.03 -17.13 8.97
C GLU A 55 -3.00 -15.73 8.36
N ASP A 56 -4.03 -14.94 8.64
CA ASP A 56 -4.10 -13.54 8.21
C ASP A 56 -2.96 -12.71 8.79
N ALA A 57 -2.57 -12.94 10.05
CA ALA A 57 -1.46 -12.25 10.68
C ALA A 57 -0.13 -12.51 9.97
N GLU A 58 0.15 -13.74 9.55
CA GLU A 58 1.37 -14.03 8.79
C GLU A 58 1.35 -13.37 7.40
N LEU A 59 0.19 -13.29 6.74
CA LEU A 59 0.04 -12.54 5.50
C LEU A 59 0.26 -11.03 5.70
N LEU A 60 -0.41 -10.43 6.68
CA LEU A 60 -0.32 -8.99 6.98
C LEU A 60 1.09 -8.57 7.41
N LYS A 61 1.82 -9.46 8.08
CA LYS A 61 3.23 -9.26 8.47
C LYS A 61 4.17 -9.12 7.28
N LEU A 62 3.89 -9.77 6.14
CA LEU A 62 4.67 -9.56 4.90
C LEU A 62 4.61 -8.10 4.41
N PHE A 63 3.54 -7.39 4.77
CA PHE A 63 3.35 -5.97 4.45
C PHE A 63 3.70 -5.03 5.62
N GLY A 64 4.15 -5.57 6.76
CA GLY A 64 4.34 -4.80 7.99
C GLY A 64 3.05 -4.13 8.49
N ALA A 65 1.89 -4.69 8.15
CA ALA A 65 0.58 -4.11 8.40
C ALA A 65 -0.21 -4.89 9.47
N LYS A 66 -1.26 -4.28 10.00
CA LYS A 66 -2.28 -4.94 10.85
C LYS A 66 -3.64 -5.08 10.16
N SER A 67 -3.84 -4.35 9.09
CA SER A 67 -5.02 -4.39 8.24
C SER A 67 -4.74 -3.63 6.95
N PHE A 68 -5.56 -3.88 5.93
CA PHE A 68 -5.69 -2.98 4.79
C PHE A 68 -6.86 -2.02 4.99
N VAL A 69 -6.78 -0.84 4.37
CA VAL A 69 -7.82 0.20 4.43
C VAL A 69 -8.25 0.61 3.04
N ARG A 70 -9.46 1.15 2.94
CA ARG A 70 -9.95 1.73 1.68
C ARG A 70 -9.13 2.97 1.33
N THR A 71 -8.89 3.14 0.03
CA THR A 71 -8.32 4.36 -0.55
C THR A 71 -9.10 4.78 -1.78
N THR A 72 -8.81 5.98 -2.27
CA THR A 72 -9.36 6.55 -3.51
C THR A 72 -8.25 7.27 -4.27
N ASN A 73 -8.45 7.55 -5.56
CA ASN A 73 -7.46 8.26 -6.36
C ASN A 73 -7.06 9.61 -5.73
N ALA A 74 -8.00 10.31 -5.09
CA ALA A 74 -7.77 11.60 -4.44
C ALA A 74 -6.71 11.57 -3.31
N ALA A 75 -6.43 10.39 -2.74
CA ALA A 75 -5.34 10.24 -1.76
C ALA A 75 -3.95 10.52 -2.37
N TYR A 76 -3.83 10.42 -3.70
CA TYR A 76 -2.58 10.53 -4.45
C TYR A 76 -2.43 11.86 -5.22
N ASP A 77 -3.41 12.77 -5.15
CA ASP A 77 -3.41 14.04 -5.89
C ASP A 77 -2.14 14.86 -5.62
N ARG A 78 -1.65 14.86 -4.37
CA ARG A 78 -0.41 15.58 -4.01
C ARG A 78 0.80 14.97 -4.73
N ILE A 79 0.87 13.65 -4.83
CA ILE A 79 1.97 12.96 -5.53
C ILE A 79 1.90 13.29 -7.01
N GLU A 80 0.71 13.21 -7.61
CA GLU A 80 0.52 13.55 -9.02
C GLU A 80 0.93 15.00 -9.31
N GLY A 81 0.51 15.95 -8.47
CA GLY A 81 0.90 17.36 -8.59
C GLY A 81 2.42 17.55 -8.58
N VAL A 82 3.11 17.00 -7.59
CA VAL A 82 4.59 17.07 -7.51
C VAL A 82 5.24 16.41 -8.72
N ALA A 83 4.72 15.28 -9.19
CA ALA A 83 5.27 14.59 -10.35
C ALA A 83 5.07 15.39 -11.65
N ARG A 84 3.97 16.13 -11.79
CA ARG A 84 3.75 17.07 -12.91
C ARG A 84 4.68 18.28 -12.83
N ASP A 85 4.82 18.88 -11.66
CA ASP A 85 5.70 20.03 -11.44
C ASP A 85 7.17 19.71 -11.76
N LEU A 86 7.59 18.47 -11.45
CA LEU A 86 8.93 17.95 -11.75
C LEU A 86 9.07 17.39 -13.17
N GLY A 87 8.02 17.37 -13.98
CA GLY A 87 8.04 16.83 -15.34
C GLY A 87 8.22 15.30 -15.42
N LEU A 88 7.92 14.58 -14.33
CA LEU A 88 7.96 13.12 -14.26
C LEU A 88 6.71 12.46 -14.85
N LEU A 89 5.61 13.22 -14.91
CA LEU A 89 4.37 12.86 -15.60
C LEU A 89 4.14 13.82 -16.76
N ARG A 90 3.77 13.24 -17.91
CA ARG A 90 3.41 13.99 -19.12
C ARG A 90 1.91 14.28 -19.19
#